data_AF-A0A9Y2AY81-F1
#
_entry.id   AF-A0A9Y2AY81-F1
#
_cell.length_a   1.000
_cell.length_b   1.000
_cell.length_c   1.000
_cell.angle_alpha   90.00
_cell.angle_beta   90.00
_cell.angle_gamma   90.00
#
_symmetry.space_group_name_H-M   'P 1'
#
loop_
_entity.id
_entity.type
_entity.pdbx_description
1 polymer ?
#
loop_
_entity_poly.entity_id
_entity_poly.type
_entity_poly.pdbx_seq_one_letter_code
_entity_poly.pdbx_strand_id
1 'polypeptide(L)'
;MVLAERARAARLEHILKLINRSTFGKRSEKLPVDQLALTLEDQGVALGEADGLQDKAAEEAERYGLRPRRRRAPDAERASLPAHLPRFETVIEPESLECACGGALHKIGEDRSERLDIIPAQHRVMVTIRPRYACRCCSDGVRQASAPAHVVPGGLPTEALIADVLINKYCDHLPLYRQSKIFARQGIEISRATMANWVGRGIAALMPITDRMRADALARARLFVDETTVKVLAPGTGKTKTGYMWVIVCDDRAHGGVDPPLALYTYMPGRGKMWARQLLGSYQGILQVDAWQAYDQFGKDDGADAGVTKSFCWAHLRRGFVDAGSDAPVAQDALQRIAEIYRIEKEIRGRTADERLAVRQEQTRPLVDKLHAWFAATAPRMMAGSATSDAMKYALKRWAGFTRFLDDGRIEIDNNAAERAVRPVTLQRKNALFTGHQLGAENWAAISSLVETCKMLDINPYAYLCDVLTRIITRADTDPIDDLLPYCWTNTNAANTSFELSSIASAA
;
A
#
# COMPACT_ATOMS: atom_id res chain seq x y z
N MET A 1 45.35 -14.08 -3.25
CA MET A 1 44.91 -13.64 -1.90
C MET A 1 44.97 -12.12 -1.72
N VAL A 2 46.11 -11.46 -1.91
CA VAL A 2 46.28 -10.00 -1.67
C VAL A 2 45.44 -9.09 -2.58
N LEU A 3 45.22 -9.45 -3.85
CA LEU A 3 44.38 -8.67 -4.78
C LEU A 3 42.88 -8.73 -4.41
N ALA A 4 42.39 -9.88 -3.94
CA ALA A 4 41.01 -10.04 -3.48
C ALA A 4 40.74 -9.23 -2.20
N GLU A 5 41.70 -9.23 -1.26
CA GLU A 5 41.62 -8.42 -0.04
C GLU A 5 41.68 -6.92 -0.33
N ARG A 6 42.52 -6.47 -1.28
CA ARG A 6 42.56 -5.06 -1.70
C ARG A 6 41.27 -4.61 -2.40
N ALA A 7 40.67 -5.47 -3.23
CA ALA A 7 39.37 -5.19 -3.85
C ALA A 7 38.25 -5.10 -2.80
N ARG A 8 38.29 -5.95 -1.77
CA ARG A 8 37.37 -5.92 -0.64
C ARG A 8 37.52 -4.65 0.21
N ALA A 9 38.75 -4.26 0.54
CA ALA A 9 39.03 -3.05 1.31
C ALA A 9 38.56 -1.78 0.56
N ALA A 10 38.88 -1.67 -0.74
CA ALA A 10 38.41 -0.55 -1.56
C ALA A 10 36.87 -0.49 -1.65
N ARG A 11 36.20 -1.64 -1.69
CA ARG A 11 34.73 -1.74 -1.71
C ARG A 11 34.12 -1.33 -0.36
N LEU A 12 34.69 -1.78 0.77
CA LEU A 12 34.25 -1.39 2.12
C LEU A 12 34.46 0.11 2.37
N GLU A 13 35.58 0.68 1.92
CA GLU A 13 35.82 2.13 2.00
C GLU A 13 34.82 2.93 1.17
N HIS A 14 34.43 2.43 0.00
CA HIS A 14 33.39 3.06 -0.82
C HIS A 14 32.02 3.03 -0.11
N ILE A 15 31.66 1.91 0.51
CA ILE A 15 30.41 1.73 1.27
C ILE A 15 30.38 2.68 2.49
N LEU A 16 31.47 2.76 3.25
CA LEU A 16 31.57 3.69 4.39
C LEU A 16 31.42 5.14 3.95
N LYS A 17 31.98 5.53 2.79
CA LYS A 17 31.80 6.85 2.21
C LYS A 17 30.34 7.11 1.81
N LEU A 18 29.64 6.13 1.25
CA LEU A 18 28.22 6.24 0.88
C LEU A 18 27.31 6.35 2.11
N ILE A 19 27.52 5.52 3.13
CA ILE A 19 26.78 5.57 4.39
C ILE A 19 27.01 6.93 5.05
N ASN A 20 28.27 7.36 5.19
CA ASN A 20 28.57 8.67 5.78
C ASN A 20 27.95 9.82 4.98
N ARG A 21 27.92 9.75 3.65
CA ARG A 21 27.26 10.76 2.82
C ARG A 21 25.74 10.76 2.99
N SER A 22 25.12 9.60 3.19
CA SER A 22 23.68 9.48 3.44
C SER A 22 23.27 9.98 4.83
N THR A 23 24.05 9.66 5.86
CA THR A 23 23.76 9.96 7.26
C THR A 23 24.18 11.40 7.61
N PHE A 24 25.38 11.80 7.18
CA PHE A 24 26.05 13.05 7.58
C PHE A 24 26.30 14.03 6.41
N GLY A 25 25.95 13.69 5.17
CA GLY A 25 26.16 14.57 4.01
C GLY A 25 25.24 15.80 3.99
N LYS A 26 25.61 16.80 3.16
CA LYS A 26 24.80 18.01 2.96
C LYS A 26 23.43 17.66 2.37
N ARG A 27 22.40 18.49 2.60
CA ARG A 27 21.00 18.22 2.22
C ARG A 27 20.80 17.89 0.72
N SER A 28 21.67 18.42 -0.16
CA SER A 28 21.70 18.13 -1.60
C SER A 28 22.34 16.79 -1.98
N GLU A 29 23.00 16.12 -1.03
CA GLU A 29 23.70 14.85 -1.22
C GLU A 29 23.02 13.68 -0.50
N LYS A 30 22.01 13.96 0.35
CA LYS A 30 21.20 12.93 0.99
C LYS A 30 20.23 12.33 -0.02
N LEU A 31 20.36 11.03 -0.25
CA LEU A 31 19.44 10.28 -1.11
C LEU A 31 18.08 10.12 -0.40
N PRO A 32 16.94 10.21 -1.11
CA PRO A 32 15.64 9.81 -0.59
C PRO A 32 15.67 8.36 -0.08
N VAL A 33 14.88 8.04 0.95
CA VAL A 33 14.87 6.72 1.61
C VAL A 33 14.67 5.57 0.61
N ASP A 34 13.75 5.73 -0.35
CA ASP A 34 13.50 4.71 -1.39
C ASP A 34 14.72 4.52 -2.32
N GLN A 35 15.48 5.59 -2.60
CA GLN A 35 16.68 5.52 -3.43
C GLN A 35 17.87 4.94 -2.64
N LEU A 36 17.92 5.20 -1.34
CA LEU A 36 18.86 4.54 -0.42
C LEU A 36 18.57 3.03 -0.35
N ALA A 37 17.30 2.64 -0.24
CA ALA A 37 16.89 1.23 -0.23
C ALA A 37 17.35 0.51 -1.50
N LEU A 38 17.13 1.09 -2.68
CA LEU A 38 17.63 0.54 -3.95
C LEU A 38 19.16 0.39 -3.97
N THR A 39 19.90 1.39 -3.47
CA THR A 39 21.37 1.25 -3.37
C THR A 39 21.81 0.20 -2.36
N LEU A 40 21.02 -0.07 -1.32
CA LEU A 40 21.28 -1.15 -0.37
C LEU A 40 20.91 -2.52 -0.94
N GLU A 41 19.88 -2.61 -1.79
CA GLU A 41 19.55 -3.81 -2.55
C GLU A 41 20.68 -4.19 -3.50
N ASP A 42 21.19 -3.24 -4.31
CA ASP A 42 22.34 -3.45 -5.19
C ASP A 42 23.59 -3.90 -4.41
N GLN A 43 23.76 -3.39 -3.18
CA GLN A 43 24.82 -3.84 -2.28
C GLN A 43 24.58 -5.27 -1.78
N GLY A 44 23.36 -5.61 -1.38
CA GLY A 44 22.99 -6.96 -0.98
C GLY A 44 23.25 -7.96 -2.10
N VAL A 45 22.92 -7.60 -3.35
CA VAL A 45 23.23 -8.39 -4.55
C VAL A 45 24.75 -8.55 -4.71
N ALA A 46 25.53 -7.46 -4.60
CA ALA A 46 26.98 -7.51 -4.75
C ALA A 46 27.69 -8.28 -3.62
N LEU A 47 27.14 -8.24 -2.40
CA LEU A 47 27.60 -9.05 -1.27
C LEU A 47 27.28 -10.53 -1.51
N GLY A 48 26.05 -10.84 -1.93
CA GLY A 48 25.65 -12.20 -2.31
C GLY A 48 26.50 -12.77 -3.45
N GLU A 49 26.88 -11.95 -4.44
CA GLU A 49 27.82 -12.35 -5.49
C GLU A 49 29.21 -12.67 -4.92
N ALA A 50 29.74 -11.81 -4.05
CA ALA A 50 31.05 -12.01 -3.43
C ALA A 50 31.07 -13.26 -2.53
N ASP A 51 30.02 -13.47 -1.73
CA ASP A 51 29.86 -14.65 -0.89
C ASP A 51 29.71 -15.91 -1.75
N GLY A 52 28.93 -15.85 -2.83
CA GLY A 52 28.80 -16.95 -3.79
C GLY A 52 30.11 -17.31 -4.50
N LEU A 53 30.94 -16.32 -4.83
CA LEU A 53 32.27 -16.56 -5.40
C LEU A 53 33.24 -17.14 -4.36
N GLN A 54 33.18 -16.69 -3.10
CA GLN A 54 33.96 -17.25 -2.01
C GLN A 54 33.56 -18.70 -1.71
N ASP A 55 32.26 -18.99 -1.66
CA ASP A 55 31.73 -20.34 -1.47
C ASP A 55 32.18 -21.28 -2.58
N LYS A 56 32.12 -20.84 -3.86
CA LYS A 56 32.65 -21.62 -4.98
C LYS A 56 34.15 -21.90 -4.85
N ALA A 57 34.95 -20.88 -4.52
CA ALA A 57 36.39 -21.05 -4.32
C ALA A 57 36.73 -21.95 -3.12
N ALA A 58 35.93 -21.88 -2.06
CA ALA A 58 36.05 -22.76 -0.89
C ALA A 58 35.67 -24.20 -1.24
N GLU A 59 34.59 -24.43 -1.98
CA GLU A 59 34.15 -25.75 -2.46
C GLU A 59 35.17 -26.38 -3.41
N GLU A 60 35.79 -25.60 -4.30
CA GLU A 60 36.90 -26.06 -5.14
C GLU A 60 38.12 -26.45 -4.29
N ALA A 61 38.50 -25.62 -3.31
CA ALA A 61 39.59 -25.94 -2.39
C ALA A 61 39.31 -27.19 -1.53
N GLU A 62 38.07 -27.39 -1.09
CA GLU A 62 37.64 -28.62 -0.40
C GLU A 62 37.72 -29.84 -1.34
N ARG A 63 37.28 -29.71 -2.60
CA ARG A 63 37.33 -30.79 -3.60
C ARG A 63 38.76 -31.26 -3.91
N TYR A 64 39.73 -30.34 -3.91
CA TYR A 64 41.15 -30.66 -4.10
C TYR A 64 41.90 -30.97 -2.79
N GLY A 65 41.19 -31.11 -1.65
CA GLY A 65 41.79 -31.48 -0.36
C GLY A 65 42.66 -30.38 0.28
N LEU A 66 42.59 -29.15 -0.21
CA LEU A 66 43.39 -28.00 0.26
C LEU A 66 42.81 -27.37 1.55
N ARG A 67 41.56 -27.69 1.91
CA ARG A 67 40.88 -27.21 3.13
C ARG A 67 39.93 -28.25 3.73
N PRO A 68 39.77 -28.28 5.07
CA PRO A 68 38.82 -29.15 5.74
C PRO A 68 37.37 -28.68 5.53
N ARG A 69 36.45 -29.64 5.39
CA ARG A 69 35.03 -29.41 5.14
C ARG A 69 34.38 -28.62 6.28
N ARG A 70 33.88 -27.41 6.00
CA ARG A 70 33.28 -26.54 7.03
C ARG A 70 31.78 -26.80 7.18
N ARG A 71 31.29 -26.98 8.41
CA ARG A 71 29.85 -26.91 8.71
C ARG A 71 29.39 -25.45 8.62
N ARG A 72 28.52 -25.14 7.65
CA ARG A 72 27.88 -23.82 7.54
C ARG A 72 26.84 -23.67 8.66
N ALA A 73 26.82 -22.50 9.30
CA ALA A 73 25.78 -22.18 10.27
C ALA A 73 24.42 -22.11 9.53
N PRO A 74 23.31 -22.54 10.17
CA PRO A 74 22.00 -22.38 9.59
C PRO A 74 21.68 -20.89 9.45
N ASP A 75 21.19 -20.50 8.27
CA ASP A 75 20.63 -19.18 8.04
C ASP A 75 19.35 -19.01 8.87
N ALA A 76 19.18 -17.86 9.51
CA ALA A 76 18.02 -17.56 10.35
C ALA A 76 16.70 -17.66 9.55
N GLU A 77 16.71 -17.31 8.27
CA GLU A 77 15.52 -17.36 7.40
C GLU A 77 15.12 -18.81 7.02
N ARG A 78 16.08 -19.75 6.98
CA ARG A 78 15.76 -21.17 6.75
C ARG A 78 14.98 -21.79 7.90
N ALA A 79 15.11 -21.26 9.12
CA ALA A 79 14.41 -21.78 10.29
C ALA A 79 12.93 -21.38 10.36
N SER A 80 12.46 -20.47 9.48
CA SER A 80 11.15 -19.81 9.61
C SER A 80 10.22 -19.98 8.40
N LEU A 81 10.40 -21.01 7.55
CA LEU A 81 9.51 -21.22 6.39
C LEU A 81 8.05 -21.46 6.84
N PRO A 82 7.05 -20.73 6.29
CA PRO A 82 5.68 -20.78 6.80
C PRO A 82 5.05 -22.18 6.70
N ALA A 83 4.43 -22.67 7.78
CA ALA A 83 3.87 -24.03 7.86
C ALA A 83 2.71 -24.31 6.89
N HIS A 84 2.03 -23.26 6.41
CA HIS A 84 0.85 -23.40 5.52
C HIS A 84 1.20 -23.69 4.05
N LEU A 85 2.47 -23.55 3.64
CA LEU A 85 2.90 -23.86 2.27
C LEU A 85 2.97 -25.39 2.01
N PRO A 86 2.72 -25.88 0.79
CA PRO A 86 2.92 -27.29 0.48
C PRO A 86 4.40 -27.68 0.56
N ARG A 87 4.71 -28.85 1.14
CA ARG A 87 6.05 -29.44 1.16
C ARG A 87 6.15 -30.53 0.10
N PHE A 88 7.16 -30.43 -0.76
CA PHE A 88 7.48 -31.45 -1.76
C PHE A 88 8.79 -32.13 -1.35
N GLU A 89 8.71 -33.38 -0.93
CA GLU A 89 9.87 -34.14 -0.45
C GLU A 89 10.48 -34.95 -1.61
N THR A 90 11.74 -34.67 -1.95
CA THR A 90 12.54 -35.49 -2.85
C THR A 90 13.53 -36.31 -2.02
N VAL A 91 13.36 -37.63 -1.97
CA VAL A 91 14.28 -38.54 -1.29
C VAL A 91 15.41 -38.93 -2.24
N ILE A 92 16.66 -38.69 -1.82
CA ILE A 92 17.86 -39.11 -2.56
C ILE A 92 18.44 -40.31 -1.83
N GLU A 93 18.30 -41.50 -2.43
CA GLU A 93 18.87 -42.75 -1.91
C GLU A 93 20.30 -42.97 -2.42
N PRO A 94 21.15 -43.71 -1.68
CA PRO A 94 22.45 -44.11 -2.19
C PRO A 94 22.31 -45.02 -3.42
N GLU A 95 23.33 -45.04 -4.29
CA GLU A 95 23.33 -45.83 -5.54
C GLU A 95 23.11 -47.34 -5.32
N SER A 96 23.47 -47.85 -4.14
CA SER A 96 23.15 -49.21 -3.71
C SER A 96 22.76 -49.25 -2.24
N LEU A 97 21.76 -50.06 -1.94
CA LEU A 97 21.34 -50.40 -0.58
C LEU A 97 22.02 -51.69 -0.08
N GLU A 98 23.05 -52.18 -0.79
CA GLU A 98 23.86 -53.30 -0.37
C GLU A 98 25.10 -52.81 0.38
N CYS A 99 25.33 -53.36 1.56
CA CYS A 99 26.52 -53.11 2.34
C CYS A 99 27.71 -53.84 1.71
N ALA A 100 28.92 -53.30 1.87
CA ALA A 100 30.16 -53.95 1.41
C ALA A 100 30.39 -55.37 2.00
N CYS A 101 29.68 -55.74 3.06
CA CYS A 101 29.68 -57.08 3.64
C CYS A 101 28.62 -58.05 3.05
N GLY A 102 27.81 -57.60 2.09
CA GLY A 102 26.73 -58.38 1.45
C GLY A 102 25.37 -58.35 2.15
N GLY A 103 25.21 -57.56 3.22
CA GLY A 103 23.92 -57.35 3.90
C GLY A 103 23.13 -56.15 3.37
N ALA A 104 21.81 -56.10 3.58
CA ALA A 104 20.98 -54.95 3.20
C ALA A 104 21.12 -53.78 4.19
N LEU A 105 21.27 -52.56 3.66
CA LEU A 105 21.27 -51.32 4.43
C LEU A 105 19.83 -51.00 4.89
N HIS A 106 19.68 -50.54 6.13
CA HIS A 106 18.41 -50.04 6.67
C HIS A 106 18.55 -48.57 7.04
N LYS A 107 17.44 -47.83 6.94
CA LYS A 107 17.41 -46.39 7.23
C LYS A 107 17.54 -46.14 8.74
N ILE A 108 18.59 -45.43 9.15
CA ILE A 108 18.90 -45.11 10.56
C ILE A 108 18.47 -43.67 10.92
N GLY A 109 18.38 -42.79 9.91
CA GLY A 109 18.00 -41.40 10.07
C GLY A 109 17.97 -40.70 8.72
N GLU A 110 17.64 -39.41 8.73
CA GLU A 110 17.66 -38.55 7.55
C GLU A 110 18.09 -37.14 7.92
N ASP A 111 18.87 -36.52 7.05
CA ASP A 111 19.14 -35.08 7.12
C ASP A 111 18.10 -34.34 6.26
N ARG A 112 17.28 -33.50 6.90
CA ARG A 112 16.27 -32.69 6.21
C ARG A 112 16.83 -31.30 5.88
N SER A 113 16.65 -30.87 4.64
CA SER A 113 16.94 -29.50 4.20
C SER A 113 15.73 -28.92 3.49
N GLU A 114 15.08 -27.91 4.08
CA GLU A 114 13.97 -27.21 3.44
C GLU A 114 14.50 -26.07 2.56
N ARG A 115 13.87 -25.89 1.38
CA ARG A 115 14.17 -24.81 0.44
C ARG A 115 12.85 -24.23 -0.06
N LEU A 116 12.76 -22.90 -0.13
CA LEU A 116 11.62 -22.23 -0.73
C LEU A 116 11.76 -22.34 -2.26
N ASP A 117 10.78 -22.96 -2.90
CA ASP A 117 10.68 -23.10 -4.35
C ASP A 117 9.47 -22.31 -4.88
N ILE A 118 9.44 -22.06 -6.19
CA ILE A 118 8.36 -21.34 -6.87
C ILE A 118 7.87 -22.11 -8.10
N ILE A 119 6.57 -22.39 -8.12
CA ILE A 119 5.85 -22.72 -9.35
C ILE A 119 5.41 -21.39 -9.97
N PRO A 120 5.90 -20.99 -11.16
CA PRO A 120 5.48 -19.75 -11.80
C PRO A 120 3.95 -19.72 -11.97
N ALA A 121 3.36 -18.53 -12.06
CA ALA A 121 1.92 -18.37 -12.25
C ALA A 121 1.41 -19.25 -13.42
N GLN A 122 0.61 -20.26 -13.10
CA GLN A 122 0.04 -21.19 -14.07
C GLN A 122 -1.31 -20.65 -14.57
N HIS A 123 -1.41 -20.37 -15.86
CA HIS A 123 -2.68 -20.03 -16.49
C HIS A 123 -3.38 -21.31 -16.96
N ARG A 124 -4.69 -21.38 -16.72
CA ARG A 124 -5.54 -22.51 -17.15
C ARG A 124 -6.72 -22.03 -17.97
N VAL A 125 -7.21 -22.89 -18.87
CA VAL A 125 -8.42 -22.63 -19.65
C VAL A 125 -9.61 -23.25 -18.92
N MET A 126 -10.59 -22.42 -18.56
CA MET A 126 -11.85 -22.88 -17.97
C MET A 126 -12.85 -23.18 -19.10
N VAL A 127 -13.27 -24.44 -19.23
CA VAL A 127 -14.21 -24.88 -20.27
C VAL A 127 -15.57 -25.18 -19.64
N THR A 128 -16.58 -24.35 -19.93
CA THR A 128 -17.96 -24.54 -19.46
C THR A 128 -18.78 -25.30 -20.49
N ILE A 129 -19.11 -26.56 -20.21
CA ILE A 129 -19.93 -27.41 -21.10
C ILE A 129 -21.38 -27.40 -20.61
N ARG A 130 -22.30 -26.96 -21.49
CA ARG A 130 -23.75 -26.92 -21.22
C ARG A 130 -24.50 -27.89 -22.13
N PRO A 131 -24.62 -29.18 -21.77
CA PRO A 131 -25.29 -30.17 -22.61
C PRO A 131 -26.78 -29.84 -22.81
N ARG A 132 -27.30 -30.22 -23.97
CA ARG A 132 -28.71 -30.10 -24.34
C ARG A 132 -29.35 -31.48 -24.21
N TYR A 133 -30.47 -31.54 -23.50
CA TYR A 133 -31.23 -32.78 -23.29
C TYR A 133 -32.62 -32.65 -23.89
N ALA A 134 -33.13 -33.75 -24.45
CA ALA A 134 -34.51 -33.85 -24.89
C ALA A 134 -35.08 -35.20 -24.45
N CYS A 135 -36.35 -35.23 -24.06
CA CYS A 135 -37.01 -36.47 -23.69
C CYS A 135 -37.38 -37.28 -24.94
N ARG A 136 -36.89 -38.51 -25.07
CA ARG A 136 -37.20 -39.40 -26.20
C ARG A 136 -38.65 -39.92 -26.20
N CYS A 137 -39.34 -39.87 -25.06
CA CYS A 137 -40.69 -40.42 -24.93
C CYS A 137 -41.78 -39.43 -25.35
N CYS A 138 -41.63 -38.15 -25.02
CA CYS A 138 -42.62 -37.12 -25.35
C CYS A 138 -42.15 -36.13 -26.43
N SER A 139 -40.87 -36.15 -26.82
CA SER A 139 -40.27 -35.18 -27.75
C SER A 139 -40.48 -33.70 -27.37
N ASP A 140 -40.84 -33.44 -26.11
CA ASP A 140 -41.29 -32.13 -25.65
C ASP A 140 -40.08 -31.29 -25.21
N GLY A 141 -39.56 -30.52 -26.17
CA GLY A 141 -38.58 -29.47 -25.99
C GLY A 141 -37.13 -29.90 -25.72
N VAL A 142 -36.20 -28.97 -25.98
CA VAL A 142 -34.77 -29.10 -25.62
C VAL A 142 -34.54 -28.34 -24.32
N ARG A 143 -34.01 -29.02 -23.30
CA ARG A 143 -33.62 -28.44 -22.00
C ARG A 143 -32.11 -28.22 -21.96
N GLN A 144 -31.70 -27.01 -21.60
CA GLN A 144 -30.30 -26.62 -21.42
C GLN A 144 -30.23 -25.66 -20.22
N ALA A 145 -29.28 -25.85 -19.30
CA ALA A 145 -29.03 -24.89 -18.22
C ALA A 145 -28.66 -23.52 -18.80
N SER A 146 -28.96 -22.41 -18.13
CA SER A 146 -28.58 -21.04 -18.56
C SER A 146 -27.06 -20.83 -18.57
N ALA A 147 -26.57 -19.83 -19.31
CA ALA A 147 -25.15 -19.49 -19.30
C ALA A 147 -24.84 -18.79 -17.97
N PRO A 148 -23.73 -19.13 -17.29
CA PRO A 148 -23.24 -18.30 -16.21
C PRO A 148 -23.01 -16.86 -16.68
N ALA A 149 -23.32 -15.90 -15.81
CA ALA A 149 -23.00 -14.51 -16.05
C ALA A 149 -21.50 -14.29 -15.82
N HIS A 150 -20.90 -13.45 -16.67
CA HIS A 150 -19.49 -13.08 -16.58
C HIS A 150 -19.33 -11.58 -16.75
N VAL A 151 -18.33 -10.99 -16.09
CA VAL A 151 -18.02 -9.55 -16.20
C VAL A 151 -17.73 -9.15 -17.65
N VAL A 152 -17.13 -10.06 -18.42
CA VAL A 152 -16.95 -9.92 -19.87
C VAL A 152 -17.76 -11.00 -20.58
N PRO A 153 -18.99 -10.71 -21.04
CA PRO A 153 -19.82 -11.70 -21.72
C PRO A 153 -19.14 -12.30 -22.94
N GLY A 154 -18.95 -13.62 -22.96
CA GLY A 154 -18.23 -14.34 -24.03
C GLY A 154 -16.74 -13.97 -24.15
N GLY A 155 -16.19 -13.26 -23.18
CA GLY A 155 -14.80 -12.84 -23.15
C GLY A 155 -13.85 -13.96 -22.72
N LEU A 156 -12.57 -13.77 -23.02
CA LEU A 156 -11.49 -14.65 -22.58
C LEU A 156 -11.30 -14.73 -21.05
N PRO A 157 -11.42 -13.63 -20.26
CA PRO A 157 -10.98 -13.67 -18.88
C PRO A 157 -12.08 -14.16 -17.94
N THR A 158 -11.66 -14.93 -16.93
CA THR A 158 -12.47 -15.15 -15.73
C THR A 158 -12.35 -13.95 -14.79
N GLU A 159 -13.23 -13.87 -13.80
CA GLU A 159 -13.20 -12.84 -12.76
C GLU A 159 -11.87 -12.84 -11.99
N ALA A 160 -11.28 -14.02 -11.77
CA ALA A 160 -9.95 -14.18 -11.18
C ALA A 160 -8.84 -13.55 -12.03
N LEU A 161 -8.90 -13.67 -13.36
CA LEU A 161 -7.91 -13.06 -14.25
C LEU A 161 -8.11 -11.53 -14.32
N ILE A 162 -9.35 -11.05 -14.26
CA ILE A 162 -9.64 -9.61 -14.18
C ILE A 162 -9.08 -9.04 -12.87
N ALA A 163 -9.31 -9.72 -11.74
CA ALA A 163 -8.77 -9.34 -10.44
C ALA A 163 -7.24 -9.27 -10.47
N ASP A 164 -6.55 -10.25 -11.07
CA ASP A 164 -5.10 -10.26 -11.20
C ASP A 164 -4.59 -9.03 -11.99
N VAL A 165 -5.20 -8.76 -13.16
CA VAL A 165 -4.85 -7.60 -13.99
C VAL A 165 -5.07 -6.27 -13.24
N LEU A 166 -6.14 -6.16 -12.45
CA LEU A 166 -6.45 -5.00 -11.62
C LEU A 166 -5.42 -4.80 -10.49
N ILE A 167 -5.11 -5.86 -9.74
CA ILE A 167 -4.12 -5.83 -8.65
C ILE A 167 -2.75 -5.46 -9.19
N ASN A 168 -2.25 -6.18 -10.19
CA ASN A 168 -0.97 -5.88 -10.82
C ASN A 168 -0.90 -4.42 -11.29
N LYS A 169 -2.00 -3.88 -11.85
CA LYS A 169 -2.03 -2.51 -12.37
C LYS A 169 -2.03 -1.44 -11.28
N TYR A 170 -2.87 -1.60 -10.27
CA TYR A 170 -3.22 -0.54 -9.33
C TYR A 170 -2.57 -0.72 -7.95
N CYS A 171 -2.35 -1.96 -7.52
CA CYS A 171 -1.62 -2.29 -6.30
C CYS A 171 -0.11 -2.34 -6.55
N ASP A 172 0.32 -3.11 -7.56
CA ASP A 172 1.75 -3.40 -7.78
C ASP A 172 2.41 -2.46 -8.81
N HIS A 173 1.66 -1.46 -9.22
CA HIS A 173 2.11 -0.39 -10.10
C HIS A 173 2.67 -0.86 -11.45
N LEU A 174 2.12 -1.96 -12.00
CA LEU A 174 2.58 -2.59 -13.22
C LEU A 174 1.68 -2.21 -14.42
N PRO A 175 2.13 -1.34 -15.35
CA PRO A 175 1.32 -0.93 -16.49
C PRO A 175 0.92 -2.09 -17.40
N LEU A 176 -0.24 -1.99 -18.06
CA LEU A 176 -0.80 -3.05 -18.93
C LEU A 176 0.17 -3.50 -20.04
N TYR A 177 1.04 -2.63 -20.55
CA TYR A 177 2.02 -3.06 -21.55
C TYR A 177 3.08 -4.02 -20.96
N ARG A 178 3.44 -3.87 -19.69
CA ARG A 178 4.36 -4.79 -19.00
C ARG A 178 3.66 -6.10 -18.71
N GLN A 179 2.41 -6.05 -18.24
CA GLN A 179 1.59 -7.24 -18.05
C GLN A 179 1.44 -8.05 -19.35
N SER A 180 1.11 -7.40 -20.47
CA SER A 180 1.06 -8.03 -21.80
C SER A 180 2.34 -8.80 -22.14
N LYS A 181 3.50 -8.20 -21.87
CA LYS A 181 4.81 -8.86 -22.09
C LYS A 181 5.06 -10.03 -21.14
N ILE A 182 4.53 -9.98 -19.92
CA ILE A 182 4.62 -11.09 -18.95
C ILE A 182 3.77 -12.27 -19.46
N PHE A 183 2.53 -12.04 -19.90
CA PHE A 183 1.71 -13.07 -20.53
C PHE A 183 2.40 -13.67 -21.76
N ALA A 184 3.01 -12.84 -22.62
CA ALA A 184 3.70 -13.31 -23.81
C ALA A 184 4.92 -14.22 -23.52
N ARG A 185 5.62 -14.02 -22.39
CA ARG A 185 6.71 -14.93 -21.96
C ARG A 185 6.21 -16.34 -21.64
N GLN A 186 4.92 -16.50 -21.38
CA GLN A 186 4.25 -17.77 -21.16
C GLN A 186 3.49 -18.26 -22.41
N GLY A 187 3.72 -17.63 -23.58
CA GLY A 187 3.05 -17.98 -24.83
C GLY A 187 1.61 -17.46 -24.94
N ILE A 188 1.16 -16.59 -24.04
CA ILE A 188 -0.21 -16.05 -24.02
C ILE A 188 -0.20 -14.65 -24.64
N GLU A 189 -0.70 -14.53 -25.87
CA GLU A 189 -0.76 -13.25 -26.57
C GLU A 189 -2.06 -12.49 -26.26
N ILE A 190 -1.99 -11.50 -25.35
CA ILE A 190 -3.12 -10.62 -25.02
C ILE A 190 -2.77 -9.17 -25.34
N SER A 191 -3.59 -8.54 -26.18
CA SER A 191 -3.41 -7.14 -26.56
C SER A 191 -3.69 -6.19 -25.39
N ARG A 192 -3.00 -5.03 -25.38
CA ARG A 192 -3.22 -3.95 -24.40
C ARG A 192 -4.66 -3.43 -24.41
N ALA A 193 -5.28 -3.36 -25.60
CA ALA A 193 -6.66 -2.90 -25.75
C ALA A 193 -7.65 -3.89 -25.12
N THR A 194 -7.40 -5.19 -25.28
CA THR A 194 -8.20 -6.26 -24.69
C THR A 194 -8.16 -6.18 -23.16
N MET A 195 -6.97 -6.09 -22.55
CA MET A 195 -6.86 -5.89 -21.09
C MET A 195 -7.49 -4.58 -20.61
N ALA A 196 -7.35 -3.49 -21.37
CA ALA A 196 -7.97 -2.22 -21.02
C ALA A 196 -9.51 -2.33 -21.00
N ASN A 197 -10.10 -3.09 -21.92
CA ASN A 197 -11.53 -3.38 -21.92
C ASN A 197 -11.95 -4.17 -20.67
N TRP A 198 -11.18 -5.20 -20.29
CA TRP A 198 -11.43 -6.00 -19.09
C TRP A 198 -11.39 -5.14 -17.82
N VAL A 199 -10.36 -4.30 -17.69
CA VAL A 199 -10.23 -3.35 -16.57
C VAL A 199 -11.44 -2.42 -16.51
N GLY A 200 -11.87 -1.86 -17.65
CA GLY A 200 -13.04 -0.98 -17.68
C GLY A 200 -14.33 -1.66 -17.22
N ARG A 201 -14.57 -2.90 -17.67
CA ARG A 201 -15.76 -3.68 -17.28
C ARG A 201 -15.72 -4.09 -15.81
N GLY A 202 -14.57 -4.54 -15.31
CA GLY A 202 -14.39 -4.86 -13.90
C GLY A 202 -14.64 -3.65 -13.00
N ILE A 203 -14.14 -2.47 -13.39
CA ILE A 203 -14.38 -1.23 -12.63
C ILE A 203 -15.84 -0.81 -12.65
N ALA A 204 -16.51 -0.90 -13.81
CA ALA A 204 -17.93 -0.61 -13.90
C ALA A 204 -18.76 -1.50 -12.97
N ALA A 205 -18.43 -2.79 -12.87
CA ALA A 205 -19.07 -3.71 -11.95
C ALA A 205 -18.81 -3.36 -10.48
N LEU A 206 -17.65 -2.81 -10.14
CA LEU A 206 -17.25 -2.47 -8.77
C LEU A 206 -17.71 -1.08 -8.29
N MET A 207 -18.16 -0.20 -9.21
CA MET A 207 -18.53 1.18 -8.89
C MET A 207 -19.59 1.33 -7.79
N PRO A 208 -20.66 0.49 -7.76
CA PRO A 208 -21.67 0.59 -6.70
C PRO A 208 -21.09 0.44 -5.29
N ILE A 209 -20.07 -0.42 -5.14
CA ILE A 209 -19.38 -0.64 -3.87
C ILE A 209 -18.61 0.61 -3.46
N THR A 210 -17.90 1.24 -4.40
CA THR A 210 -17.15 2.46 -4.10
C THR A 210 -18.06 3.64 -3.78
N ASP A 211 -19.22 3.74 -4.43
CA ASP A 211 -20.23 4.77 -4.14
C ASP A 211 -20.85 4.55 -2.74
N ARG A 212 -21.13 3.30 -2.38
CA ARG A 212 -21.62 2.93 -1.05
C ARG A 212 -20.57 3.20 0.04
N MET A 213 -19.30 2.89 -0.21
CA MET A 213 -18.19 3.25 0.69
C MET A 213 -18.07 4.77 0.87
N ARG A 214 -18.32 5.54 -0.19
CA ARG A 214 -18.31 7.00 -0.13
C ARG A 214 -19.43 7.54 0.76
N ALA A 215 -20.63 6.99 0.64
CA ALA A 215 -21.74 7.35 1.52
C ALA A 215 -21.40 7.06 3.00
N ASP A 216 -20.81 5.90 3.29
CA ASP A 216 -20.37 5.56 4.66
C ASP A 216 -19.28 6.49 5.18
N ALA A 217 -18.27 6.79 4.36
CA ALA A 217 -17.20 7.71 4.75
C ALA A 217 -17.78 9.07 5.18
N LEU A 218 -18.67 9.63 4.36
CA LEU A 218 -19.29 10.93 4.62
C LEU A 218 -20.32 10.91 5.77
N ALA A 219 -20.72 9.75 6.27
CA ALA A 219 -21.59 9.62 7.44
C ALA A 219 -20.81 9.55 8.77
N ARG A 220 -19.49 9.34 8.72
CA ARG A 220 -18.66 9.19 9.93
C ARG A 220 -18.42 10.52 10.63
N ALA A 221 -18.13 10.47 11.93
CA ALA A 221 -17.89 11.66 12.73
C ALA A 221 -16.59 12.41 12.38
N ARG A 222 -15.64 11.73 11.72
CA ARG A 222 -14.31 12.26 11.46
C ARG A 222 -13.72 11.74 10.16
N LEU A 223 -13.10 12.67 9.43
CA LEU A 223 -12.41 12.42 8.17
C LEU A 223 -11.00 12.99 8.21
N PHE A 224 -10.03 12.23 7.71
CA PHE A 224 -8.75 12.75 7.27
C PHE A 224 -8.80 13.00 5.77
N VAL A 225 -8.34 14.16 5.33
CA VAL A 225 -8.35 14.50 3.89
C VAL A 225 -7.00 15.04 3.48
N ASP A 226 -6.54 14.57 2.32
CA ASP A 226 -5.32 15.04 1.66
C ASP A 226 -5.48 14.89 0.15
N GLU A 227 -4.58 15.51 -0.62
CA GLU A 227 -4.59 15.41 -2.06
C GLU A 227 -3.19 15.34 -2.66
N THR A 228 -3.08 14.70 -3.82
CA THR A 228 -1.83 14.70 -4.58
C THR A 228 -2.06 14.91 -6.06
N THR A 229 -1.05 15.48 -6.73
CA THR A 229 -1.15 15.78 -8.15
C THR A 229 -1.01 14.53 -9.02
N VAL A 230 -1.85 14.43 -10.03
CA VAL A 230 -1.80 13.39 -11.07
C VAL A 230 -1.76 14.06 -12.45
N LYS A 231 -0.97 13.50 -13.36
CA LYS A 231 -0.92 13.97 -14.75
C LYS A 231 -1.99 13.26 -15.55
N VAL A 232 -2.86 14.03 -16.21
CA VAL A 232 -3.92 13.53 -17.07
C VAL A 232 -3.69 14.05 -18.48
N LEU A 233 -3.74 13.19 -19.48
CA LEU A 233 -3.60 13.59 -20.87
C LEU A 233 -4.75 14.54 -21.27
N ALA A 234 -4.42 15.61 -21.99
CA ALA A 234 -5.41 16.49 -22.61
C ALA A 234 -5.45 16.18 -24.12
N PRO A 235 -6.43 15.38 -24.58
CA PRO A 235 -6.50 14.96 -25.97
C PRO A 235 -6.45 16.14 -26.94
N GLY A 236 -5.77 15.96 -28.07
CA GLY A 236 -5.60 16.98 -29.11
C GLY A 236 -4.54 18.06 -28.83
N THR A 237 -3.97 18.12 -27.62
CA THR A 237 -2.97 19.16 -27.28
C THR A 237 -1.53 18.67 -27.22
N GLY A 238 -1.30 17.35 -27.23
CA GLY A 238 0.02 16.75 -26.97
C GLY A 238 0.56 16.98 -25.56
N LYS A 239 -0.23 17.61 -24.67
CA LYS A 239 0.16 17.98 -23.30
C LYS A 239 -0.66 17.22 -22.26
N THR A 240 -0.18 17.24 -21.03
CA THR A 240 -0.92 16.77 -19.86
C THR A 240 -1.42 17.96 -19.04
N LYS A 241 -2.63 17.85 -18.50
CA LYS A 241 -3.16 18.72 -17.45
C LYS A 241 -2.84 18.13 -16.08
N THR A 242 -2.68 18.99 -15.08
CA THR A 242 -2.55 18.59 -13.69
C THR A 242 -3.95 18.43 -13.10
N GLY A 243 -4.32 17.20 -12.77
CA GLY A 243 -5.47 16.91 -11.90
C GLY A 243 -5.01 16.53 -10.50
N TYR A 244 -5.97 16.22 -9.64
CA TYR A 244 -5.73 15.93 -8.23
C TYR A 244 -6.46 14.64 -7.85
N MET A 245 -5.71 13.73 -7.21
CA MET A 245 -6.27 12.58 -6.52
C MET A 245 -6.47 12.98 -5.07
N TRP A 246 -7.71 13.12 -4.67
CA TRP A 246 -8.12 13.35 -3.30
C TRP A 246 -8.25 12.02 -2.58
N VAL A 247 -7.86 11.98 -1.32
CA VAL A 247 -8.07 10.82 -0.45
C VAL A 247 -8.82 11.26 0.80
N ILE A 248 -9.87 10.51 1.14
CA ILE A 248 -10.56 10.56 2.41
C ILE A 248 -10.20 9.29 3.15
N VAL A 249 -9.64 9.41 4.35
CA VAL A 249 -9.35 8.27 5.22
C VAL A 249 -10.20 8.37 6.47
N CYS A 250 -10.78 7.25 6.87
CA CYS A 250 -11.44 7.09 8.16
C CYS A 250 -10.66 6.02 8.92
N ASP A 251 -10.05 6.39 10.05
CA ASP A 251 -9.30 5.46 10.89
C ASP A 251 -9.33 5.94 12.34
N ASP A 252 -10.24 5.37 13.13
CA ASP A 252 -10.51 5.71 14.51
C ASP A 252 -9.77 4.80 15.52
N ARG A 253 -9.01 3.82 15.03
CA ARG A 253 -8.26 2.87 15.87
C ARG A 253 -7.28 3.56 16.82
N ALA A 254 -6.75 4.72 16.44
CA ALA A 254 -5.81 5.48 17.26
C ALA A 254 -6.43 5.98 18.58
N HIS A 255 -7.75 6.13 18.67
CA HIS A 255 -8.47 6.50 19.89
C HIS A 255 -9.42 5.40 20.37
N GLY A 256 -9.23 4.15 19.93
CA GLY A 256 -10.06 3.01 20.32
C GLY A 256 -11.46 2.99 19.68
N GLY A 257 -11.66 3.69 18.57
CA GLY A 257 -12.93 3.63 17.83
C GLY A 257 -13.16 2.25 17.21
N VAL A 258 -14.44 1.86 17.10
CA VAL A 258 -14.87 0.56 16.59
C VAL A 258 -15.19 0.55 15.10
N ASP A 259 -15.32 1.73 14.48
CA ASP A 259 -15.60 1.84 13.06
C ASP A 259 -14.45 1.26 12.22
N PRO A 260 -14.74 0.41 11.23
CA PRO A 260 -13.70 -0.24 10.44
C PRO A 260 -12.94 0.79 9.60
N PRO A 261 -11.60 0.71 9.48
CA PRO A 261 -10.85 1.67 8.68
C PRO A 261 -11.22 1.61 7.20
N LEU A 262 -11.22 2.75 6.52
CA LEU A 262 -11.35 2.82 5.06
C LEU A 262 -10.54 3.96 4.46
N ALA A 263 -10.18 3.80 3.19
CA ALA A 263 -9.59 4.83 2.36
C ALA A 263 -10.40 4.97 1.06
N LEU A 264 -10.87 6.17 0.77
CA LEU A 264 -11.62 6.52 -0.43
C LEU A 264 -10.83 7.52 -1.25
N TYR A 265 -10.58 7.19 -2.51
CA TYR A 265 -9.93 8.07 -3.46
C TYR A 265 -10.97 8.66 -4.40
N THR A 266 -10.77 9.91 -4.80
CA THR A 266 -11.60 10.57 -5.81
C THR A 266 -10.72 11.46 -6.67
N TYR A 267 -10.84 11.30 -7.99
CA TYR A 267 -10.18 12.21 -8.93
C TYR A 267 -11.00 13.49 -9.08
N MET A 268 -10.31 14.64 -9.05
CA MET A 268 -10.87 15.93 -9.41
C MET A 268 -9.93 16.69 -10.36
N PRO A 269 -10.44 17.42 -11.38
CA PRO A 269 -9.63 18.23 -12.28
C PRO A 269 -8.84 19.38 -11.62
N GLY A 270 -9.19 19.76 -10.39
CA GLY A 270 -8.54 20.88 -9.71
C GLY A 270 -8.52 20.74 -8.20
N ARG A 271 -7.93 21.75 -7.57
CA ARG A 271 -7.92 21.95 -6.12
C ARG A 271 -8.58 23.27 -5.74
N GLY A 272 -9.20 23.35 -4.56
CA GLY A 272 -9.86 24.56 -4.07
C GLY A 272 -11.27 24.32 -3.52
N LYS A 273 -11.93 25.39 -3.05
CA LYS A 273 -13.23 25.34 -2.35
C LYS A 273 -14.31 24.59 -3.14
N MET A 274 -14.41 24.84 -4.44
CA MET A 274 -15.40 24.18 -5.31
C MET A 274 -15.24 22.65 -5.30
N TRP A 275 -14.00 22.17 -5.46
CA TRP A 275 -13.70 20.74 -5.50
C TRP A 275 -13.85 20.08 -4.13
N ALA A 276 -13.43 20.75 -3.06
CA ALA A 276 -13.68 20.30 -1.69
C ALA A 276 -15.18 20.17 -1.41
N ARG A 277 -16.02 21.09 -1.93
CA ARG A 277 -17.49 21.04 -1.76
C ARG A 277 -18.10 19.90 -2.54
N GLN A 278 -17.60 19.63 -3.74
CA GLN A 278 -18.01 18.46 -4.52
C GLN A 278 -17.56 17.14 -3.89
N LEU A 279 -16.41 17.14 -3.20
CA LEU A 279 -15.89 15.95 -2.52
C LEU A 279 -16.71 15.63 -1.26
N LEU A 280 -16.88 16.62 -0.38
CA LEU A 280 -17.43 16.48 0.97
C LEU A 280 -18.95 16.71 1.05
N GLY A 281 -19.56 17.31 0.03
CA GLY A 281 -21.00 17.58 0.02
C GLY A 281 -21.43 18.44 1.22
N SER A 282 -22.40 17.96 1.99
CA SER A 282 -22.94 18.60 3.20
C SER A 282 -22.39 17.98 4.50
N TYR A 283 -21.20 17.37 4.46
CA TYR A 283 -20.57 16.73 5.60
C TYR A 283 -20.56 17.63 6.85
N GLN A 284 -20.90 17.06 8.00
CA GLN A 284 -20.83 17.71 9.31
C GLN A 284 -20.00 16.82 10.23
N GLY A 285 -18.98 17.38 10.87
CA GLY A 285 -18.08 16.60 11.71
C GLY A 285 -16.66 17.14 11.72
N ILE A 286 -15.72 16.30 12.11
CA ILE A 286 -14.31 16.67 12.25
C ILE A 286 -13.61 16.43 10.90
N LEU A 287 -12.88 17.44 10.42
CA LEU A 287 -12.09 17.36 9.20
C LEU A 287 -10.62 17.64 9.52
N GLN A 288 -9.77 16.62 9.42
CA GLN A 288 -8.33 16.73 9.63
C GLN A 288 -7.61 16.92 8.30
N VAL A 289 -6.86 18.02 8.19
CA VAL A 289 -6.16 18.42 6.95
C VAL A 289 -4.76 18.95 7.25
N ASP A 290 -3.96 19.12 6.21
CA ASP A 290 -2.58 19.66 6.24
C ASP A 290 -2.48 21.18 6.52
N ALA A 291 -3.62 21.85 6.76
CA ALA A 291 -3.74 23.30 6.93
C ALA A 291 -3.42 24.14 5.68
N TRP A 292 -3.57 23.57 4.49
CA TRP A 292 -3.46 24.33 3.26
C TRP A 292 -4.54 25.42 3.14
N GLN A 293 -4.15 26.57 2.56
CA GLN A 293 -4.97 27.79 2.54
C GLN A 293 -6.35 27.62 1.89
N ALA A 294 -6.57 26.68 0.96
CA ALA A 294 -7.91 26.55 0.39
C ALA A 294 -8.91 25.85 1.31
N TYR A 295 -8.45 25.12 2.34
CA TYR A 295 -9.33 24.63 3.39
C TYR A 295 -9.78 25.77 4.32
N ASP A 296 -9.08 26.92 4.35
CA ASP A 296 -9.46 28.07 5.18
C ASP A 296 -10.83 28.67 4.77
N GLN A 297 -11.22 28.51 3.49
CA GLN A 297 -12.50 29.02 2.96
C GLN A 297 -13.65 27.99 3.06
N PHE A 298 -13.34 26.75 3.44
CA PHE A 298 -14.31 25.68 3.68
C PHE A 298 -14.89 25.84 5.09
N GLY A 299 -16.21 25.90 5.26
CA GLY A 299 -16.85 26.12 6.57
C GLY A 299 -16.81 27.57 7.10
N LYS A 300 -16.76 28.58 6.23
CA LYS A 300 -17.01 29.99 6.60
C LYS A 300 -18.39 30.45 6.12
N ASP A 301 -19.25 30.78 7.08
CA ASP A 301 -20.46 31.65 7.14
C ASP A 301 -21.41 31.87 5.95
N ASP A 302 -21.26 31.18 4.82
CA ASP A 302 -22.19 31.27 3.69
C ASP A 302 -22.87 29.90 3.41
N GLY A 303 -23.66 29.42 4.36
CA GLY A 303 -24.58 28.28 4.22
C GLY A 303 -23.96 26.87 4.12
N ALA A 304 -24.77 25.85 4.46
CA ALA A 304 -24.53 24.39 4.42
C ALA A 304 -23.31 23.80 5.17
N ASP A 305 -22.26 24.58 5.43
CA ASP A 305 -20.94 24.09 5.89
C ASP A 305 -20.62 24.50 7.35
N ALA A 306 -21.63 24.99 8.10
CA ALA A 306 -21.47 25.62 9.43
C ALA A 306 -21.11 24.65 10.57
N GLY A 307 -21.19 23.33 10.38
CA GLY A 307 -20.88 22.32 11.40
C GLY A 307 -19.59 21.52 11.17
N VAL A 308 -18.72 21.93 10.23
CA VAL A 308 -17.41 21.28 10.03
C VAL A 308 -16.37 21.86 11.00
N THR A 309 -15.84 21.02 11.89
CA THR A 309 -14.73 21.36 12.77
C THR A 309 -13.40 20.97 12.11
N LYS A 310 -12.63 21.96 11.67
CA LYS A 310 -11.32 21.74 11.04
C LYS A 310 -10.21 21.60 12.08
N SER A 311 -9.41 20.55 11.95
CA SER A 311 -8.18 20.34 12.71
C SER A 311 -6.97 20.27 11.78
N PHE A 312 -5.85 20.81 12.23
CA PHE A 312 -4.65 21.02 11.42
C PHE A 312 -3.47 20.16 11.86
N CYS A 313 -2.76 19.58 10.88
CA CYS A 313 -1.66 18.66 11.09
C CYS A 313 -0.41 19.32 11.69
N TRP A 314 0.01 18.91 12.89
CA TRP A 314 1.24 19.41 13.51
C TRP A 314 2.51 18.95 12.80
N ALA A 315 2.51 17.80 12.11
CA ALA A 315 3.67 17.36 11.34
C ALA A 315 4.02 18.37 10.23
N HIS A 316 3.02 18.99 9.61
CA HIS A 316 3.21 20.07 8.63
C HIS A 316 3.73 21.35 9.27
N LEU A 317 3.19 21.74 10.43
CA LEU A 317 3.73 22.86 11.21
C LEU A 317 5.20 22.63 11.59
N ARG A 318 5.51 21.44 12.12
CA ARG A 318 6.86 21.01 12.50
C ARG A 318 7.82 21.04 11.31
N ARG A 319 7.36 20.61 10.12
CA ARG A 319 8.16 20.61 8.88
C ARG A 319 8.66 22.02 8.53
N GLY A 320 7.86 23.06 8.74
CA GLY A 320 8.29 24.44 8.54
C GLY A 320 9.53 24.83 9.36
N PHE A 321 9.61 24.38 10.62
CA PHE A 321 10.78 24.59 11.48
C PHE A 321 11.98 23.71 11.09
N VAL A 322 11.75 22.47 10.65
CA VAL A 322 12.82 21.62 10.11
C VAL A 322 13.41 22.22 8.84
N ASP A 323 12.57 22.75 7.96
CA ASP A 323 12.98 23.31 6.67
C ASP A 323 13.73 24.62 6.80
N ALA A 324 13.49 25.38 7.87
CA ALA A 324 14.24 26.58 8.23
C ALA A 324 15.73 26.32 8.52
N GLY A 325 16.13 25.06 8.74
CA GLY A 325 17.51 24.64 8.90
C GLY A 325 17.93 24.42 10.35
N SER A 326 18.85 23.47 10.57
CA SER A 326 19.37 23.10 11.89
C SER A 326 20.14 24.24 12.57
N ASP A 327 20.61 25.23 11.82
CA ASP A 327 21.55 26.23 12.32
C ASP A 327 20.85 27.44 12.94
N ALA A 328 19.52 27.46 12.94
CA ALA A 328 18.71 28.48 13.61
C ALA A 328 18.34 28.01 15.03
N PRO A 329 18.93 28.58 16.10
CA PRO A 329 18.66 28.15 17.48
C PRO A 329 17.16 28.21 17.84
N VAL A 330 16.48 29.26 17.36
CA VAL A 330 15.04 29.44 17.55
C VAL A 330 14.22 28.33 16.88
N ALA A 331 14.64 27.82 15.73
CA ALA A 331 13.95 26.69 15.10
C ALA A 331 14.15 25.40 15.92
N GLN A 332 15.34 25.19 16.47
CA GLN A 332 15.62 24.04 17.35
C GLN A 332 14.78 24.10 18.64
N ASP A 333 14.69 25.26 19.28
CA ASP A 333 13.86 25.45 20.48
C ASP A 333 12.39 25.14 20.20
N ALA A 334 11.87 25.57 19.05
CA ALA A 334 10.52 25.23 18.61
C ALA A 334 10.36 23.71 18.45
N LEU A 335 11.31 23.04 17.80
CA LEU A 335 11.28 21.59 17.60
C LEU A 335 11.36 20.81 18.91
N GLN A 336 12.14 21.26 19.88
CA GLN A 336 12.24 20.63 21.21
C GLN A 336 10.92 20.73 21.98
N ARG A 337 10.31 21.93 22.02
CA ARG A 337 9.00 22.13 22.65
C ARG A 337 7.90 21.31 21.98
N ILE A 338 7.93 21.22 20.65
CA ILE A 338 7.01 20.37 19.89
C ILE A 338 7.26 18.90 20.24
N ALA A 339 8.51 18.44 20.37
CA ALA A 339 8.83 17.06 20.70
C ALA A 339 8.29 16.62 22.07
N GLU A 340 8.25 17.51 23.06
CA GLU A 340 7.64 17.23 24.37
C GLU A 340 6.15 16.92 24.25
N ILE A 341 5.42 17.64 23.39
CA ILE A 341 4.01 17.38 23.09
C ILE A 341 3.85 16.00 22.43
N TYR A 342 4.66 15.70 21.42
CA TYR A 342 4.62 14.40 20.73
C TYR A 342 4.92 13.22 21.65
N ARG A 343 5.76 13.41 22.68
CA ARG A 343 6.03 12.38 23.69
C ARG A 343 4.75 11.96 24.41
N ILE A 344 3.96 12.93 24.88
CA ILE A 344 2.68 12.67 25.55
C ILE A 344 1.70 12.00 24.58
N GLU A 345 1.58 12.51 23.35
CA GLU A 345 0.68 11.95 22.34
C GLU A 345 1.02 10.49 22.00
N LYS A 346 2.31 10.13 22.03
CA LYS A 346 2.75 8.74 21.84
C LYS A 346 2.30 7.83 22.99
N GLU A 347 2.30 8.32 24.24
CA GLU A 347 1.92 7.55 25.44
C GLU A 347 0.41 7.31 25.54
N ILE A 348 -0.41 8.21 25.00
CA ILE A 348 -1.88 8.11 25.02
C ILE A 348 -2.47 7.50 23.75
N ARG A 349 -1.67 7.21 22.72
CA ARG A 349 -2.14 6.57 21.49
C ARG A 349 -2.69 5.17 21.77
N GLY A 350 -3.88 4.87 21.25
CA GLY A 350 -4.60 3.61 21.49
C GLY A 350 -5.50 3.62 22.72
N ARG A 351 -5.44 4.67 23.56
CA ARG A 351 -6.40 4.90 24.65
C ARG A 351 -7.72 5.47 24.11
N THR A 352 -8.76 5.47 24.94
CA THR A 352 -10.07 6.01 24.56
C THR A 352 -9.98 7.52 24.33
N ALA A 353 -10.97 8.08 23.61
CA ALA A 353 -11.05 9.53 23.40
C ALA A 353 -11.10 10.30 24.73
N ASP A 354 -11.85 9.82 25.72
CA ASP A 354 -12.00 10.49 27.02
C ASP A 354 -10.69 10.49 27.82
N GLU A 355 -9.98 9.36 27.86
CA GLU A 355 -8.68 9.26 28.52
C GLU A 355 -7.63 10.17 27.86
N ARG A 356 -7.61 10.20 26.53
CA ARG A 356 -6.75 11.10 25.76
C ARG A 356 -7.04 12.56 26.08
N LEU A 357 -8.32 12.93 26.13
CA LEU A 357 -8.75 14.28 26.46
C LEU A 357 -8.31 14.68 27.88
N ALA A 358 -8.50 13.81 28.87
CA ALA A 358 -8.09 14.07 30.25
C ALA A 358 -6.57 14.36 30.36
N VAL A 359 -5.74 13.49 29.77
CA VAL A 359 -4.28 13.68 29.77
C VAL A 359 -3.88 14.94 29.01
N ARG A 360 -4.52 15.24 27.90
CA ARG A 360 -4.26 16.46 27.12
C ARG A 360 -4.57 17.73 27.90
N GLN A 361 -5.64 17.74 28.69
CA GLN A 361 -5.99 18.88 29.54
C GLN A 361 -4.99 19.08 30.67
N GLU A 362 -4.55 18.00 31.31
CA GLU A 362 -3.60 18.06 32.44
C GLU A 362 -2.17 18.36 31.99
N GLN A 363 -1.68 17.70 30.94
CA GLN A 363 -0.26 17.69 30.58
C GLN A 363 0.05 18.44 29.28
N THR A 364 -0.75 18.24 28.23
CA THR A 364 -0.44 18.80 26.90
C THR A 364 -0.81 20.29 26.79
N ARG A 365 -1.98 20.70 27.28
CA ARG A 365 -2.47 22.08 27.19
C ARG A 365 -1.50 23.10 27.81
N PRO A 366 -0.94 22.89 29.02
CA PRO A 366 0.05 23.82 29.57
C PRO A 366 1.29 24.00 28.70
N LEU A 367 1.73 22.96 27.98
CA LEU A 367 2.87 23.04 27.06
C LEU A 367 2.51 23.83 25.79
N VAL A 368 1.32 23.58 25.24
CA VAL A 368 0.83 24.28 24.05
C VAL A 368 0.60 25.76 24.34
N ASP A 369 0.05 26.12 25.50
CA ASP A 369 -0.16 27.51 25.89
C ASP A 369 1.17 28.26 26.06
N LYS A 370 2.17 27.62 26.67
CA LYS A 370 3.54 28.16 26.75
C LYS A 370 4.16 28.33 25.36
N LEU A 371 3.96 27.36 24.45
CA LEU A 371 4.44 27.44 23.08
C LEU A 371 3.79 28.60 22.31
N HIS A 372 2.47 28.80 22.47
CA HIS A 372 1.75 29.91 21.87
C HIS A 372 2.29 31.26 22.34
N ALA A 373 2.42 31.46 23.66
CA ALA A 373 2.96 32.68 24.24
C ALA A 373 4.39 32.96 23.75
N TRP A 374 5.21 31.92 23.66
CA TRP A 374 6.57 32.03 23.13
C TRP A 374 6.61 32.39 21.64
N PHE A 375 5.76 31.78 20.80
CA PHE A 375 5.63 32.17 19.38
C PHE A 375 5.20 33.64 19.25
N ALA A 376 4.21 34.09 20.02
CA ALA A 376 3.72 35.46 19.98
C ALA A 376 4.80 36.49 20.39
N ALA A 377 5.64 36.15 21.36
CA ALA A 377 6.72 37.02 21.82
C ALA A 377 7.94 37.01 20.88
N THR A 378 8.26 35.87 20.28
CA THR A 378 9.46 35.68 19.47
C THR A 378 9.27 36.11 18.02
N ALA A 379 8.13 35.79 17.39
CA ALA A 379 7.91 36.05 15.96
C ALA A 379 8.11 37.52 15.53
N PRO A 380 7.73 38.55 16.31
CA PRO A 380 7.98 39.95 15.97
C PRO A 380 9.45 40.39 16.10
N ARG A 381 10.26 39.68 16.88
CA ARG A 381 11.69 39.97 17.12
C ARG A 381 12.59 39.34 16.07
N MET A 382 12.04 38.47 15.23
CA MET A 382 12.77 37.81 14.16
C MET A 382 12.83 38.69 12.91
N MET A 383 13.88 38.48 12.09
CA MET A 383 13.97 39.11 10.79
C MET A 383 12.75 38.78 9.93
N ALA A 384 12.15 39.80 9.33
CA ALA A 384 11.03 39.63 8.40
C ALA A 384 11.44 38.74 7.21
N GLY A 385 10.59 37.79 6.84
CA GLY A 385 10.85 36.83 5.75
C GLY A 385 11.82 35.70 6.12
N SER A 386 12.21 35.56 7.38
CA SER A 386 12.90 34.34 7.83
C SER A 386 11.91 33.17 7.90
N ALA A 387 12.32 32.00 7.40
CA ALA A 387 11.48 30.80 7.37
C ALA A 387 10.92 30.42 8.76
N THR A 388 11.71 30.61 9.82
CA THR A 388 11.27 30.40 11.20
C THR A 388 10.18 31.39 11.63
N SER A 389 10.33 32.68 11.31
CA SER A 389 9.30 33.70 11.61
C SER A 389 8.01 33.41 10.84
N ASP A 390 8.13 32.99 9.59
CA ASP A 390 6.97 32.65 8.75
C ASP A 390 6.25 31.41 9.28
N ALA A 391 6.97 30.38 9.74
CA ALA A 391 6.39 29.21 10.40
C ALA A 391 5.65 29.58 11.70
N MET A 392 6.23 30.45 12.54
CA MET A 392 5.55 30.93 13.75
C MET A 392 4.29 31.73 13.43
N LYS A 393 4.37 32.68 12.50
CA LYS A 393 3.21 33.49 12.06
C LYS A 393 2.13 32.62 11.44
N TYR A 394 2.52 31.61 10.67
CA TYR A 394 1.63 30.64 10.08
C TYR A 394 0.87 29.85 11.14
N ALA A 395 1.56 29.41 12.20
CA ALA A 395 0.96 28.74 13.35
C ALA A 395 -0.03 29.65 14.09
N LEU A 396 0.41 30.86 14.47
CA LEU A 396 -0.38 31.83 15.23
C LEU A 396 -1.67 32.21 14.49
N LYS A 397 -1.60 32.42 13.17
CA LYS A 397 -2.77 32.73 12.34
C LYS A 397 -3.85 31.63 12.36
N ARG A 398 -3.46 30.38 12.62
CA ARG A 398 -4.32 29.18 12.54
C ARG A 398 -4.39 28.41 13.85
N TRP A 399 -4.02 29.04 14.96
CA TRP A 399 -3.82 28.36 16.23
C TRP A 399 -5.05 27.60 16.71
N ALA A 400 -6.24 28.18 16.53
CA ALA A 400 -7.51 27.54 16.88
C ALA A 400 -7.72 26.20 16.15
N GLY A 401 -7.24 26.05 14.90
CA GLY A 401 -7.31 24.78 14.17
C GLY A 401 -6.23 23.79 14.61
N PHE A 402 -5.01 24.27 14.91
CA PHE A 402 -3.94 23.43 15.45
C PHE A 402 -4.22 22.92 16.86
N THR A 403 -5.07 23.58 17.64
CA THR A 403 -5.33 23.23 19.04
C THR A 403 -6.62 22.44 19.26
N ARG A 404 -7.41 22.16 18.22
CA ARG A 404 -8.66 21.38 18.34
C ARG A 404 -8.47 20.01 18.98
N PHE A 405 -7.32 19.38 18.79
CA PHE A 405 -7.02 18.09 19.42
C PHE A 405 -6.99 18.16 20.95
N LEU A 406 -6.75 19.33 21.54
CA LEU A 406 -6.82 19.51 22.99
C LEU A 406 -8.26 19.51 23.51
N ASP A 407 -9.23 19.85 22.67
CA ASP A 407 -10.64 19.97 23.06
C ASP A 407 -11.45 18.70 22.77
N ASP A 408 -10.95 17.84 21.87
CA ASP A 408 -11.60 16.60 21.47
C ASP A 408 -10.58 15.45 21.35
N GLY A 409 -10.75 14.44 22.20
CA GLY A 409 -9.87 13.28 22.27
C GLY A 409 -9.85 12.42 20.99
N ARG A 410 -10.87 12.50 20.14
CA ARG A 410 -10.97 11.75 18.87
C ARG A 410 -10.00 12.26 17.81
N ILE A 411 -9.59 13.52 17.91
CA ILE A 411 -8.73 14.19 16.94
C ILE A 411 -7.27 13.76 17.14
N GLU A 412 -6.63 13.31 16.06
CA GLU A 412 -5.18 13.07 16.04
C GLU A 412 -4.41 14.40 15.95
N ILE A 413 -3.21 14.44 16.50
CA ILE A 413 -2.33 15.61 16.34
C ILE A 413 -1.88 15.82 14.87
N ASP A 414 -1.88 14.74 14.07
CA ASP A 414 -1.41 14.72 12.68
C ASP A 414 -2.44 14.15 11.69
N ASN A 415 -2.28 14.52 10.42
CA ASN A 415 -2.99 13.96 9.27
C ASN A 415 -2.27 12.75 8.63
N ASN A 416 -1.41 12.06 9.39
CA ASN A 416 -0.54 11.00 8.88
C ASN A 416 -1.30 9.84 8.20
N ALA A 417 -2.58 9.62 8.57
CA ALA A 417 -3.40 8.58 7.93
C ALA A 417 -3.62 8.88 6.45
N ALA A 418 -4.00 10.11 6.10
CA ALA A 418 -4.17 10.52 4.71
C ALA A 418 -2.82 10.63 3.97
N GLU A 419 -1.77 11.15 4.62
CA GLU A 419 -0.42 11.21 4.01
C GLU A 419 0.10 9.81 3.60
N ARG A 420 -0.12 8.79 4.44
CA ARG A 420 0.23 7.40 4.10
C ARG A 420 -0.59 6.90 2.92
N ALA A 421 -1.89 7.20 2.89
CA ALA A 421 -2.78 6.81 1.81
C ALA A 421 -2.46 7.53 0.48
N VAL A 422 -1.82 8.69 0.50
CA VAL A 422 -1.32 9.35 -0.72
C VAL A 422 -0.11 8.61 -1.34
N ARG A 423 0.70 7.90 -0.55
CA ARG A 423 1.98 7.31 -1.00
C ARG A 423 1.83 6.32 -2.18
N PRO A 424 0.88 5.36 -2.19
CA PRO A 424 0.65 4.50 -3.36
C PRO A 424 0.38 5.27 -4.64
N VAL A 425 -0.36 6.39 -4.55
CA VAL A 425 -0.64 7.24 -5.71
C VAL A 425 0.64 7.88 -6.26
N THR A 426 1.53 8.33 -5.36
CA THR A 426 2.82 8.90 -5.74
C THR A 426 3.76 7.87 -6.36
N LEU A 427 3.73 6.62 -5.91
CA LEU A 427 4.51 5.52 -6.47
C LEU A 427 4.00 5.18 -7.88
N GLN A 428 2.69 5.06 -8.06
CA GLN A 428 2.10 4.82 -9.37
C GLN A 428 2.46 5.93 -10.36
N ARG A 429 2.50 7.20 -9.93
CA ARG A 429 2.91 8.33 -10.76
C ARG A 429 4.36 8.23 -11.25
N LYS A 430 5.25 7.54 -10.52
CA LYS A 430 6.62 7.24 -10.98
C LYS A 430 6.62 6.16 -12.07
N ASN A 431 5.69 5.19 -11.98
CA ASN A 431 5.60 4.05 -12.91
C ASN A 431 4.71 4.28 -14.13
N ALA A 432 3.77 5.22 -14.05
CA ALA A 432 2.85 5.61 -15.09
C ALA A 432 3.07 7.09 -15.46
N LEU A 433 3.37 7.37 -16.74
CA LEU A 433 3.67 8.72 -17.21
C LEU A 433 2.49 9.70 -17.04
N PHE A 434 1.26 9.22 -17.27
CA PHE A 434 0.01 9.95 -17.14
C PHE A 434 -1.19 8.99 -17.21
N THR A 435 -2.37 9.44 -16.79
CA THR A 435 -3.64 8.79 -17.14
C THR A 435 -4.10 9.27 -18.53
N GLY A 436 -4.59 8.34 -19.37
CA GLY A 436 -4.92 8.65 -20.77
C GLY A 436 -6.15 9.54 -20.95
N HIS A 437 -7.03 9.61 -19.95
CA HIS A 437 -8.24 10.42 -19.94
C HIS A 437 -8.72 10.62 -18.49
N GLN A 438 -9.64 11.56 -18.26
CA GLN A 438 -10.28 11.80 -16.95
C GLN A 438 -10.92 10.53 -16.37
N LEU A 439 -11.72 9.82 -17.15
CA LEU A 439 -12.32 8.53 -16.75
C LEU A 439 -11.25 7.51 -16.30
N GLY A 440 -10.06 7.54 -16.91
CA GLY A 440 -8.94 6.68 -16.49
C GLY A 440 -8.41 7.02 -15.09
N ALA A 441 -8.48 8.29 -14.67
CA ALA A 441 -8.12 8.73 -13.33
C ALA A 441 -9.23 8.42 -12.32
N GLU A 442 -10.50 8.56 -12.69
CA GLU A 442 -11.66 8.14 -11.87
C GLU A 442 -11.62 6.63 -11.61
N ASN A 443 -11.37 5.83 -12.65
CA ASN A 443 -11.17 4.38 -12.56
C ASN A 443 -10.02 4.00 -11.62
N TRP A 444 -8.93 4.76 -11.66
CA TRP A 444 -7.82 4.56 -10.73
C TRP A 444 -8.23 4.86 -9.29
N ALA A 445 -9.01 5.93 -9.07
CA ALA A 445 -9.52 6.26 -7.75
C ALA A 445 -10.42 5.15 -7.17
N ALA A 446 -11.35 4.62 -7.97
CA ALA A 446 -12.26 3.55 -7.56
C ALA A 446 -11.50 2.30 -7.08
N ILE A 447 -10.57 1.79 -7.90
CA ILE A 447 -9.81 0.58 -7.51
C ILE A 447 -8.86 0.83 -6.34
N SER A 448 -8.22 2.00 -6.28
CA SER A 448 -7.35 2.34 -5.14
C SER A 448 -8.14 2.36 -3.83
N SER A 449 -9.41 2.81 -3.87
CA SER A 449 -10.29 2.81 -2.70
C SER A 449 -10.51 1.40 -2.15
N LEU A 450 -10.82 0.44 -3.04
CA LEU A 450 -11.02 -0.96 -2.66
C LEU A 450 -9.72 -1.60 -2.16
N VAL A 451 -8.63 -1.44 -2.91
CA VAL A 451 -7.33 -2.06 -2.60
C VAL A 451 -6.77 -1.54 -1.28
N GLU A 452 -6.75 -0.23 -1.08
CA GLU A 452 -6.16 0.36 0.12
C GLU A 452 -7.04 0.13 1.35
N THR A 453 -8.36 0.10 1.20
CA THR A 453 -9.26 -0.34 2.28
C THR A 453 -9.01 -1.81 2.66
N CYS A 454 -8.86 -2.71 1.69
CA CYS A 454 -8.51 -4.11 1.97
C CYS A 454 -7.18 -4.21 2.75
N LYS A 455 -6.14 -3.47 2.33
CA LYS A 455 -4.86 -3.42 3.04
C LYS A 455 -4.99 -2.90 4.46
N MET A 456 -5.81 -1.88 4.69
CA MET A 456 -6.05 -1.34 6.04
C MET A 456 -6.72 -2.35 6.98
N LEU A 457 -7.49 -3.29 6.42
CA LEU A 457 -8.23 -4.36 7.09
C LEU A 457 -7.46 -5.70 7.14
N ASP A 458 -6.23 -5.75 6.63
CA ASP A 458 -5.45 -6.99 6.48
C ASP A 458 -6.14 -8.07 5.62
N ILE A 459 -6.94 -7.61 4.65
CA ILE A 459 -7.62 -8.46 3.67
C ILE A 459 -6.75 -8.55 2.42
N ASN A 460 -6.55 -9.77 1.90
CA ASN A 460 -5.90 -9.98 0.60
C ASN A 460 -6.77 -9.35 -0.52
N PRO A 461 -6.30 -8.27 -1.18
CA PRO A 461 -7.11 -7.56 -2.18
C PRO A 461 -7.45 -8.42 -3.40
N TYR A 462 -6.59 -9.36 -3.78
CA TYR A 462 -6.84 -10.27 -4.90
C TYR A 462 -8.01 -11.22 -4.59
N ALA A 463 -7.99 -11.84 -3.41
CA ALA A 463 -9.05 -12.75 -2.97
C ALA A 463 -10.41 -12.03 -2.89
N TYR A 464 -10.41 -10.81 -2.34
CA TYR A 464 -11.57 -9.94 -2.28
C TYR A 464 -12.13 -9.62 -3.67
N LEU A 465 -11.30 -9.09 -4.58
CA LEU A 465 -11.76 -8.70 -5.92
C LEU A 465 -12.25 -9.90 -6.72
N CYS A 466 -11.62 -11.07 -6.58
CA CYS A 466 -12.06 -12.29 -7.24
C CYS A 466 -13.48 -12.70 -6.81
N ASP A 467 -13.74 -12.80 -5.50
CA ASP A 467 -15.06 -13.17 -4.97
C ASP A 467 -16.12 -12.11 -5.30
N VAL A 468 -15.80 -10.85 -5.09
CA VAL A 468 -16.73 -9.74 -5.30
C VAL A 468 -17.14 -9.60 -6.76
N LEU A 469 -16.21 -9.72 -7.71
CA LEU A 469 -16.54 -9.69 -9.14
C LEU A 469 -17.47 -10.84 -9.55
N THR A 470 -17.26 -12.04 -8.98
CA THR A 470 -18.14 -13.20 -9.22
C THR A 470 -19.53 -13.00 -8.61
N ARG A 471 -19.63 -12.43 -7.41
CA ARG A 471 -20.93 -12.22 -6.74
C ARG A 471 -21.72 -11.08 -7.37
N ILE A 472 -21.08 -9.95 -7.65
CA ILE A 472 -21.77 -8.74 -8.11
C ILE A 472 -22.44 -8.93 -9.46
N ILE A 473 -21.86 -9.73 -10.37
CA ILE A 473 -22.43 -9.96 -11.71
C ILE A 473 -23.67 -10.86 -11.69
N THR A 474 -23.91 -11.57 -10.58
CA THR A 474 -25.08 -12.44 -10.41
C THR A 474 -26.23 -11.75 -9.67
N ARG A 475 -26.01 -10.52 -9.19
CA ARG A 475 -27.00 -9.75 -8.44
C ARG A 475 -27.89 -8.93 -9.36
N ALA A 476 -29.11 -8.68 -8.90
CA ALA A 476 -29.95 -7.65 -9.45
C ALA A 476 -29.50 -6.27 -8.95
N ASP A 477 -29.78 -5.21 -9.71
CA ASP A 477 -29.44 -3.83 -9.33
C ASP A 477 -30.08 -3.36 -8.00
N THR A 478 -31.15 -4.04 -7.56
CA THR A 478 -31.86 -3.76 -6.30
C THR A 478 -31.33 -4.52 -5.10
N ASP A 479 -30.43 -5.48 -5.30
CA ASP A 479 -29.92 -6.30 -4.21
C ASP A 479 -29.01 -5.47 -3.29
N PRO A 480 -29.07 -5.68 -1.96
CA PRO A 480 -28.17 -4.99 -1.04
C PRO A 480 -26.72 -5.34 -1.37
N ILE A 481 -25.82 -4.36 -1.28
CA ILE A 481 -24.39 -4.53 -1.60
C ILE A 481 -23.49 -4.48 -0.37
N ASP A 482 -24.06 -4.24 0.81
CA ASP A 482 -23.31 -3.98 2.04
C ASP A 482 -22.45 -5.17 2.46
N ASP A 483 -22.88 -6.39 2.16
CA ASP A 483 -22.13 -7.63 2.40
C ASP A 483 -20.95 -7.85 1.43
N LEU A 484 -20.82 -6.99 0.41
CA LEU A 484 -19.66 -6.92 -0.48
C LEU A 484 -18.68 -5.82 -0.09
N LEU A 485 -18.99 -4.97 0.89
CA LEU A 485 -18.05 -3.95 1.37
C LEU A 485 -16.84 -4.63 2.02
N PRO A 486 -15.60 -4.11 1.87
CA PRO A 486 -14.41 -4.77 2.40
C PRO A 486 -14.48 -5.11 3.90
N TYR A 487 -15.10 -4.26 4.71
CA TYR A 487 -15.23 -4.45 6.16
C TYR A 487 -16.44 -5.30 6.59
N CYS A 488 -17.32 -5.68 5.65
CA CYS A 488 -18.40 -6.65 5.87
C CYS A 488 -18.14 -7.97 5.12
N TRP A 489 -17.06 -8.02 4.34
CA TRP A 489 -16.77 -9.13 3.44
C TRP A 489 -16.34 -10.37 4.23
N THR A 490 -17.01 -11.48 3.93
CA THR A 490 -16.63 -12.81 4.42
C THR A 490 -16.05 -13.60 3.26
N ASN A 491 -14.85 -14.15 3.44
CA ASN A 491 -14.19 -14.95 2.41
C ASN A 491 -14.90 -16.30 2.23
N THR A 492 -15.76 -16.38 1.22
CA THR A 492 -16.49 -17.58 0.79
C THR A 492 -15.56 -18.67 0.23
N ASN A 493 -14.36 -18.30 -0.21
CA ASN A 493 -13.38 -19.21 -0.80
C ASN A 493 -12.35 -19.73 0.22
N ALA A 494 -12.44 -19.34 1.50
CA ALA A 494 -11.49 -19.77 2.53
C ALA A 494 -11.46 -21.30 2.73
N ALA A 495 -12.57 -21.99 2.44
CA ALA A 495 -12.65 -23.46 2.47
C ALA A 495 -12.06 -24.13 1.21
N ASN A 496 -11.96 -23.41 0.09
CA ASN A 496 -11.50 -23.94 -1.20
C ASN A 496 -10.01 -23.68 -1.47
N THR A 497 -9.29 -23.07 -0.52
CA THR A 497 -7.86 -22.73 -0.67
C THR A 497 -6.90 -23.92 -0.56
N SER A 498 -7.39 -25.15 -0.38
CA SER A 498 -6.58 -26.35 -0.59
C SER A 498 -6.41 -26.58 -2.09
N PHE A 499 -5.32 -26.04 -2.65
CA PHE A 499 -4.90 -26.37 -4.01
C PHE A 499 -4.47 -27.84 -4.01
N GLU A 500 -5.36 -28.76 -4.39
CA GLU A 500 -5.03 -30.16 -4.59
C GLU A 500 -4.13 -30.32 -5.83
N LEU A 501 -2.81 -30.27 -5.58
CA LEU A 501 -1.76 -30.54 -6.57
C LEU A 501 -1.72 -32.00 -7.02
N SER A 502 -2.53 -32.88 -6.41
CA SER A 502 -2.66 -34.29 -6.77
C SER A 502 -3.00 -34.49 -8.25
N SER A 503 -3.67 -33.53 -8.90
CA SER A 503 -4.04 -33.60 -10.31
C SER A 503 -2.88 -33.31 -11.30
N ILE A 504 -1.79 -32.68 -10.85
CA ILE A 504 -0.63 -32.38 -11.72
C ILE A 504 0.29 -33.61 -11.88
N ALA A 505 0.31 -34.52 -10.91
CA ALA A 505 1.16 -35.72 -10.93
C ALA A 505 0.73 -36.76 -11.99
N SER A 506 -0.49 -36.67 -12.53
CA SER A 506 -1.03 -37.62 -13.52
C SER A 506 -0.84 -37.19 -14.99
N ALA A 507 -0.10 -36.11 -15.27
CA ALA A 507 0.10 -35.58 -16.62
C ALA A 507 1.58 -35.34 -17.00
N ALA A 508 2.50 -36.13 -16.45
CA ALA A 508 3.90 -36.17 -16.89
C ALA A 508 4.23 -37.54 -17.48
#